data_AF-A0A5Y1WM83-F1
#
_entry.id   AF-A0A5Y1WM83-F1
#
_cell.length_a   1.000
_cell.length_b   1.000
_cell.length_c   1.000
_cell.angle_alpha   90.00
_cell.angle_beta   90.00
_cell.angle_gamma   90.00
#
_symmetry.space_group_name_H-M   'P 1'
#
loop_
_entity.id
_entity.type
_entity.pdbx_description
1 polymer ?
#
loop_
_entity_poly.entity_id
_entity_poly.type
_entity_poly.pdbx_seq_one_letter_code
_entity_poly.pdbx_strand_id
1 'polypeptide(L)'
;MKFKSEYKSKTTVQLLAGILLLVCNLCITSAHASMSAGRDNFGRTVANLMTFTFNNSSGACSDEPLYECRGLMVSAFENDQHHPDPLYWARSGDEINKLSMTFIYKDNKSLLFGTGGFVMWPEDYVDSTLSHYGTPLKPVYRCAYPFDGETGGTFDVPEITGDRSDHGCGERFGDPDTAKCRSLGITSVEQWWDKYKDDVAGPSCAFDLTQSDAKQVFDITLGIRKKYQTETGTPDNAMMWNEVILQAWKDDTPSHVPVMAFFILDSDSASKLNAVMGKQKRAFLSASPETVRTVQEKYYELTKIFVPIITISGWPDNATFTYTPSEQSTSLPETVNVLPE
;
A
#
# COMPACT_ATOMS: atom_id res chain seq x y z
N MET A 1 71.37 5.07 0.04
CA MET A 1 72.26 6.20 0.37
C MET A 1 71.55 7.04 1.44
N LYS A 2 72.11 7.11 2.66
CA LYS A 2 71.84 7.98 3.85
C LYS A 2 70.40 8.52 4.05
N PHE A 3 69.77 8.37 5.22
CA PHE A 3 70.15 9.09 6.45
C PHE A 3 69.76 8.37 7.76
N LYS A 4 70.66 8.49 8.73
CA LYS A 4 70.51 8.22 10.17
C LYS A 4 69.87 9.42 10.88
N SER A 5 69.08 9.18 11.93
CA SER A 5 69.35 9.52 13.35
C SER A 5 68.06 9.30 14.15
N GLU A 6 67.90 8.26 14.98
CA GLU A 6 68.33 8.15 16.39
C GLU A 6 68.29 9.45 17.21
N TYR A 7 67.34 9.53 18.15
CA TYR A 7 67.57 10.05 19.49
C TYR A 7 66.84 9.17 20.54
N LYS A 8 67.66 8.56 21.40
CA LYS A 8 67.35 7.82 22.66
C LYS A 8 67.06 8.83 23.78
N SER A 9 66.55 8.56 24.98
CA SER A 9 65.82 7.47 25.68
C SER A 9 65.66 7.92 27.15
N LYS A 10 64.77 7.25 27.91
CA LYS A 10 64.68 7.14 29.40
C LYS A 10 63.97 8.32 30.09
N THR A 11 63.08 8.12 31.09
CA THR A 11 63.18 7.23 32.26
C THR A 11 61.82 7.07 33.01
N THR A 12 61.63 5.93 33.71
CA THR A 12 60.81 5.71 34.97
C THR A 12 59.27 5.66 34.83
N VAL A 13 58.52 4.54 34.93
CA VAL A 13 58.27 3.50 35.97
C VAL A 13 57.53 3.98 37.24
N GLN A 14 56.25 3.57 37.37
CA GLN A 14 55.41 3.37 38.60
C GLN A 14 55.08 4.63 39.43
N LEU A 15 53.93 4.83 40.12
CA LEU A 15 52.91 3.94 40.72
C LEU A 15 51.64 4.79 41.08
N LEU A 16 50.51 4.09 41.34
CA LEU A 16 49.30 4.48 42.13
C LEU A 16 48.16 5.20 41.35
N ALA A 17 47.09 4.51 40.95
CA ALA A 17 46.03 3.91 41.77
C ALA A 17 45.40 4.93 42.74
N GLY A 18 44.25 5.48 42.34
CA GLY A 18 43.46 6.33 43.21
C GLY A 18 42.22 6.89 42.55
N ILE A 19 41.09 6.16 42.68
CA ILE A 19 39.75 6.70 42.96
C ILE A 19 39.09 7.44 41.77
N LEU A 20 37.86 7.22 41.35
CA LEU A 20 36.74 6.34 41.71
C LEU A 20 35.61 6.81 40.77
N LEU A 21 34.96 5.88 40.08
CA LEU A 21 33.59 6.02 39.55
C LEU A 21 33.26 7.31 38.77
N LEU A 22 33.61 7.34 37.49
CA LEU A 22 32.65 7.82 36.48
C LEU A 22 32.36 6.67 35.52
N VAL A 23 31.67 5.65 36.04
CA VAL A 23 30.82 4.80 35.21
C VAL A 23 29.72 5.74 34.74
N CYS A 24 30.00 6.48 33.67
CA CYS A 24 28.93 7.08 32.88
C CYS A 24 28.22 5.87 32.29
N ASN A 25 27.15 5.45 32.97
CA ASN A 25 26.07 4.69 32.41
C ASN A 25 25.56 5.49 31.21
N LEU A 26 26.24 5.36 30.07
CA LEU A 26 25.55 5.28 28.79
C LEU A 26 24.80 3.95 28.85
N CYS A 27 23.69 3.97 29.59
CA CYS A 27 22.51 3.28 29.14
C CYS A 27 22.31 3.78 27.72
N ILE A 28 22.77 2.98 26.74
CA ILE A 28 22.11 2.91 25.45
C ILE A 28 20.75 2.28 25.78
N THR A 29 19.86 3.04 26.39
CA THR A 29 18.44 2.86 26.14
C THR A 29 18.33 3.18 24.66
N SER A 30 18.13 2.15 23.85
CA SER A 30 17.53 2.26 22.54
C SER A 30 16.12 2.84 22.71
N ALA A 31 16.06 4.11 23.10
CA ALA A 31 14.85 4.91 23.03
C ALA A 31 14.57 5.01 21.54
N HIS A 32 13.57 4.27 21.10
CA HIS A 32 12.98 4.44 19.79
C HIS A 32 12.48 5.89 19.79
N ALA A 33 13.20 6.75 19.08
CA ALA A 33 12.89 8.16 19.07
C ALA A 33 11.68 8.34 18.14
N SER A 34 10.51 8.61 18.72
CA SER A 34 9.35 9.02 17.95
C SER A 34 9.74 10.23 17.11
N MET A 35 9.60 10.13 15.79
CA MET A 35 9.89 11.26 14.92
C MET A 35 8.70 12.22 14.98
N SER A 36 8.91 13.37 15.60
CA SER A 36 7.93 14.45 15.64
C SER A 36 8.13 15.42 14.47
N ALA A 37 7.04 15.84 13.85
CA ALA A 37 7.06 16.79 12.74
C ALA A 37 5.92 17.80 12.84
N GLY A 38 6.10 18.96 12.22
CA GLY A 38 4.99 19.89 11.97
C GLY A 38 4.02 19.25 10.97
N ARG A 39 2.77 19.04 11.39
CA ARG A 39 1.71 18.32 10.67
C ARG A 39 1.62 18.74 9.20
N ASP A 40 1.54 20.04 8.96
CA ASP A 40 1.35 20.58 7.61
C ASP A 40 2.59 20.41 6.71
N ASN A 41 3.79 20.47 7.29
CA ASN A 41 5.03 20.22 6.53
C ASN A 41 5.15 18.74 6.16
N PHE A 42 4.79 17.85 7.09
CA PHE A 42 4.76 16.42 6.83
C PHE A 42 3.73 16.06 5.75
N GLY A 43 2.51 16.58 5.86
CA GLY A 43 1.46 16.36 4.85
C GLY A 43 1.87 16.80 3.44
N ARG A 44 2.52 17.97 3.29
CA ARG A 44 3.10 18.41 2.02
C ARG A 44 4.21 17.49 1.51
N THR A 45 5.03 16.95 2.42
CA THR A 45 6.09 16.00 2.07
C THR A 45 5.50 14.70 1.52
N VAL A 46 4.46 14.16 2.18
CA VAL A 46 3.74 12.97 1.72
C VAL A 46 3.09 13.21 0.35
N ALA A 47 2.43 14.35 0.13
CA ALA A 47 1.84 14.70 -1.17
C ALA A 47 2.88 14.72 -2.31
N ASN A 48 4.05 15.32 -2.04
CA ASN A 48 5.16 15.35 -3.00
C ASN A 48 5.70 13.95 -3.27
N LEU A 49 5.81 13.11 -2.25
CA LEU A 49 6.27 11.73 -2.40
C LEU A 49 5.26 10.88 -3.18
N MET A 50 3.96 11.00 -2.90
CA MET A 50 2.93 10.34 -3.71
C MET A 50 3.02 10.76 -5.19
N THR A 51 3.22 12.05 -5.43
CA THR A 51 3.42 12.58 -6.79
C THR A 51 4.65 11.98 -7.46
N PHE A 52 5.77 11.90 -6.74
CA PHE A 52 7.01 11.29 -7.23
C PHE A 52 6.78 9.80 -7.54
N THR A 53 6.29 9.04 -6.57
CA THR A 53 6.08 7.58 -6.69
C THR A 53 5.10 7.22 -7.80
N PHE A 54 4.02 7.98 -7.98
CA PHE A 54 3.06 7.78 -9.07
C PHE A 54 3.66 8.10 -10.45
N ASN A 55 4.41 9.21 -10.56
CA ASN A 55 4.97 9.67 -11.84
C ASN A 55 6.28 9.00 -12.23
N ASN A 56 6.94 8.29 -11.32
CA ASN A 56 8.25 7.72 -11.56
C ASN A 56 8.18 6.60 -12.60
N SER A 57 8.45 6.96 -13.86
CA SER A 57 8.62 6.03 -14.98
C SER A 57 10.10 5.70 -15.26
N SER A 58 11.03 6.46 -14.66
CA SER A 58 12.47 6.38 -14.92
C SER A 58 13.21 5.81 -13.70
N GLY A 59 13.25 4.50 -13.65
CA GLY A 59 13.97 3.73 -12.64
C GLY A 59 13.48 2.31 -12.79
N ALA A 60 14.34 1.43 -13.31
CA ALA A 60 14.08 0.02 -13.09
C ALA A 60 14.05 -0.14 -11.58
N CYS A 61 12.94 -0.66 -11.06
CA CYS A 61 13.03 -1.47 -9.87
C CYS A 61 14.17 -2.47 -10.11
N SER A 62 14.87 -2.88 -9.07
CA SER A 62 15.89 -3.93 -9.18
C SER A 62 15.25 -5.23 -9.71
N ASP A 63 15.69 -6.39 -9.26
CA ASP A 63 15.04 -7.64 -9.63
C ASP A 63 13.65 -7.83 -8.95
N GLU A 64 13.10 -6.78 -8.33
CA GLU A 64 11.84 -6.79 -7.58
C GLU A 64 10.60 -6.44 -8.43
N PRO A 65 9.41 -6.92 -8.02
CA PRO A 65 8.14 -6.54 -8.62
C PRO A 65 7.87 -5.04 -8.55
N LEU A 66 7.13 -4.55 -9.55
CA LEU A 66 6.85 -3.12 -9.69
C LEU A 66 6.17 -2.48 -8.48
N TYR A 67 5.37 -3.25 -7.76
CA TYR A 67 4.61 -2.77 -6.61
C TYR A 67 5.44 -2.54 -5.35
N GLU A 68 6.66 -3.06 -5.27
CA GLU A 68 7.52 -2.89 -4.10
C GLU A 68 8.26 -1.54 -4.14
N CYS A 69 8.54 -1.07 -5.35
CA CYS A 69 9.45 0.04 -5.63
C CYS A 69 8.77 1.31 -6.16
N ARG A 70 7.63 1.19 -6.85
CA ARG A 70 6.96 2.32 -7.49
C ARG A 70 5.45 2.14 -7.57
N GLY A 71 4.76 3.20 -7.96
CA GLY A 71 3.31 3.22 -7.93
C GLY A 71 2.75 3.20 -6.51
N LEU A 72 1.44 3.25 -6.41
CA LEU A 72 0.73 3.34 -5.14
C LEU A 72 -0.22 2.16 -5.02
N MET A 73 -0.21 1.51 -3.85
CA MET A 73 -1.23 0.55 -3.45
C MET A 73 -2.33 1.30 -2.71
N VAL A 74 -3.53 1.28 -3.26
CA VAL A 74 -4.67 2.09 -2.82
C VAL A 74 -5.85 1.18 -2.53
N SER A 75 -6.49 1.32 -1.37
CA SER A 75 -7.77 0.67 -1.08
C SER A 75 -8.80 1.72 -0.72
N ALA A 76 -10.03 1.55 -1.20
CA ALA A 76 -11.14 2.37 -0.73
C ALA A 76 -11.58 1.91 0.67
N PHE A 77 -12.24 2.80 1.41
CA PHE A 77 -12.98 2.36 2.59
C PHE A 77 -14.28 1.69 2.15
N GLU A 78 -14.53 0.52 2.70
CA GLU A 78 -15.82 -0.14 2.61
C GLU A 78 -16.67 0.28 3.82
N ASN A 79 -17.85 0.81 3.53
CA ASN A 79 -18.84 1.15 4.55
C ASN A 79 -20.11 0.37 4.26
N ASP A 80 -20.02 -0.94 4.45
CA ASP A 80 -21.13 -1.86 4.33
C ASP A 80 -21.44 -2.52 5.69
N GLN A 81 -22.49 -3.34 5.71
CA GLN A 81 -22.89 -4.03 6.94
C GLN A 81 -21.85 -5.02 7.46
N HIS A 82 -20.90 -5.46 6.62
CA HIS A 82 -19.85 -6.41 6.98
C HIS A 82 -18.62 -5.71 7.56
N HIS A 83 -18.44 -4.41 7.29
CA HIS A 83 -17.33 -3.60 7.79
C HIS A 83 -17.82 -2.39 8.63
N PRO A 84 -18.47 -2.62 9.79
CA PRO A 84 -18.98 -1.53 10.62
C PRO A 84 -17.88 -0.73 11.33
N ASP A 85 -16.67 -1.28 11.51
CA ASP A 85 -15.51 -0.53 11.99
C ASP A 85 -14.81 0.15 10.80
N PRO A 86 -14.73 1.49 10.74
CA PRO A 86 -14.01 2.18 9.68
C PRO A 86 -12.48 1.93 9.67
N LEU A 87 -11.94 1.25 10.69
CA LEU A 87 -10.56 0.79 10.78
C LEU A 87 -10.40 -0.73 10.60
N TYR A 88 -11.39 -1.42 10.01
CA TYR A 88 -11.34 -2.87 9.74
C TYR A 88 -10.02 -3.30 9.06
N TRP A 89 -9.51 -2.49 8.13
CA TRP A 89 -8.27 -2.74 7.40
C TRP A 89 -6.99 -2.62 8.25
N ALA A 90 -7.07 -1.91 9.39
CA ALA A 90 -5.96 -1.69 10.31
C ALA A 90 -5.94 -2.70 11.46
N ARG A 91 -7.09 -3.31 11.74
CA ARG A 91 -7.33 -4.26 12.83
C ARG A 91 -7.75 -5.59 12.23
N SER A 92 -6.78 -6.44 11.96
CA SER A 92 -7.07 -7.81 11.53
C SER A 92 -7.53 -8.63 12.74
N GLY A 93 -8.84 -8.89 12.84
CA GLY A 93 -9.36 -10.01 13.61
C GLY A 93 -9.39 -11.29 12.76
N ASP A 94 -9.81 -12.41 13.35
CA ASP A 94 -9.99 -13.69 12.63
C ASP A 94 -10.94 -13.56 11.40
N GLU A 95 -11.79 -12.53 11.40
CA GLU A 95 -12.80 -12.25 10.36
C GLU A 95 -12.20 -11.62 9.09
N ILE A 96 -11.06 -10.91 9.19
CA ILE A 96 -10.42 -10.23 8.05
C ILE A 96 -9.08 -10.90 7.80
N ASN A 97 -9.04 -11.76 6.78
CA ASN A 97 -7.87 -12.58 6.49
C ASN A 97 -7.10 -12.11 5.22
N LYS A 98 -7.60 -11.06 4.55
CA LYS A 98 -7.01 -10.44 3.37
C LYS A 98 -7.39 -8.96 3.24
N LEU A 99 -6.66 -8.24 2.41
CA LEU A 99 -6.98 -6.87 1.97
C LEU A 99 -6.93 -6.80 0.44
N SER A 100 -7.88 -6.07 -0.15
CA SER A 100 -7.93 -5.83 -1.59
C SER A 100 -7.39 -4.44 -1.91
N MET A 101 -6.41 -4.37 -2.80
CA MET A 101 -5.74 -3.12 -3.17
C MET A 101 -5.83 -2.92 -4.68
N THR A 102 -5.98 -1.68 -5.13
CA THR A 102 -5.73 -1.27 -6.51
C THR A 102 -4.31 -0.75 -6.61
N PHE A 103 -3.53 -1.30 -7.55
CA PHE A 103 -2.22 -0.77 -7.90
C PHE A 103 -2.34 0.32 -8.97
N ILE A 104 -1.76 1.48 -8.72
CA ILE A 104 -1.79 2.60 -9.67
C ILE A 104 -0.41 3.19 -9.92
N TYR A 105 -0.13 3.53 -11.17
CA TYR A 105 1.01 4.37 -11.54
C TYR A 105 0.72 5.06 -12.88
N LYS A 106 1.58 5.98 -13.29
CA LYS A 106 1.36 6.80 -14.49
C LYS A 106 0.99 6.05 -15.77
N ASP A 107 1.53 4.83 -15.98
CA ASP A 107 1.23 4.04 -17.20
C ASP A 107 0.28 2.85 -16.95
N ASN A 108 -0.22 2.68 -15.72
CA ASN A 108 -1.37 1.82 -15.41
C ASN A 108 -2.35 2.63 -14.58
N LYS A 109 -3.12 3.43 -15.31
CA LYS A 109 -4.23 4.18 -14.78
C LYS A 109 -5.44 3.27 -14.79
N SER A 110 -6.01 3.10 -13.62
CA SER A 110 -7.06 2.16 -13.32
C SER A 110 -8.19 2.94 -12.67
N LEU A 111 -9.46 2.55 -12.80
CA LEU A 111 -10.42 3.08 -11.84
C LEU A 111 -10.04 2.63 -10.42
N LEU A 112 -10.36 3.45 -9.43
CA LEU A 112 -10.26 3.07 -8.02
C LEU A 112 -11.58 2.41 -7.61
N PHE A 113 -11.54 1.60 -6.56
CA PHE A 113 -12.74 0.95 -6.03
C PHE A 113 -13.75 1.94 -5.43
N GLY A 114 -13.28 3.08 -4.90
CA GLY A 114 -14.13 4.07 -4.24
C GLY A 114 -13.53 5.47 -4.22
N THR A 115 -14.28 6.42 -3.65
CA THR A 115 -13.94 7.86 -3.69
C THR A 115 -13.04 8.32 -2.54
N GLY A 116 -12.76 7.45 -1.57
CA GLY A 116 -11.83 7.73 -0.48
C GLY A 116 -11.43 6.44 0.23
N GLY A 117 -10.30 6.50 0.92
CA GLY A 117 -9.65 5.29 1.44
C GLY A 117 -8.25 5.56 1.97
N PHE A 118 -7.37 4.58 1.86
CA PHE A 118 -5.98 4.67 2.29
C PHE A 118 -4.99 4.24 1.21
N VAL A 119 -3.76 4.73 1.34
CA VAL A 119 -2.62 4.45 0.48
C VAL A 119 -1.50 3.91 1.34
N MET A 120 -0.87 2.82 0.89
CA MET A 120 0.27 2.20 1.59
C MET A 120 1.58 2.89 1.22
N TRP A 121 2.54 2.87 2.13
CA TRP A 121 3.92 3.22 1.80
C TRP A 121 4.48 2.21 0.78
N PRO A 122 5.25 2.66 -0.22
CA PRO A 122 6.03 1.76 -1.06
C PRO A 122 7.01 0.95 -0.20
N GLU A 123 7.15 -0.35 -0.49
CA GLU A 123 7.96 -1.25 0.34
C GLU A 123 9.43 -0.84 0.40
N ASP A 124 10.02 -0.40 -0.71
CA ASP A 124 11.39 0.13 -0.74
C ASP A 124 11.57 1.28 0.26
N TYR A 125 10.57 2.15 0.41
CA TYR A 125 10.62 3.25 1.37
C TYR A 125 10.48 2.75 2.81
N VAL A 126 9.60 1.77 3.03
CA VAL A 126 9.44 1.09 4.32
C VAL A 126 10.79 0.49 4.75
N ASP A 127 11.47 -0.21 3.86
CA ASP A 127 12.73 -0.89 4.12
C ASP A 127 13.90 0.06 4.30
N SER A 128 14.05 1.06 3.44
CA SER A 128 15.21 1.96 3.47
C SER A 128 15.10 3.04 4.54
N THR A 129 13.87 3.41 4.92
CA THR A 129 13.63 4.61 5.72
C THR A 129 12.90 4.31 7.02
N LEU A 130 11.85 3.49 6.99
CA LEU A 130 11.00 3.26 8.16
C LEU A 130 11.52 2.14 9.08
N SER A 131 12.22 1.15 8.53
CA SER A 131 12.78 0.00 9.26
C SER A 131 13.74 0.38 10.40
N HIS A 132 14.31 1.58 10.34
CA HIS A 132 15.20 2.13 11.37
C HIS A 132 14.45 2.61 12.63
N TYR A 133 13.14 2.80 12.55
CA TYR A 133 12.32 3.42 13.60
C TYR A 133 11.28 2.46 14.20
N GLY A 134 11.46 1.16 13.97
CA GLY A 134 10.53 0.09 14.33
C GLY A 134 10.42 -0.93 13.20
N THR A 135 9.69 -2.02 13.43
CA THR A 135 9.38 -2.98 12.34
C THR A 135 7.93 -2.73 11.87
N PRO A 136 7.70 -1.83 10.90
CA PRO A 136 6.42 -1.83 10.20
C PRO A 136 6.18 -3.22 9.61
N LEU A 137 4.92 -3.67 9.61
CA LEU A 137 4.54 -4.91 8.97
C LEU A 137 4.72 -4.73 7.46
N LYS A 138 5.63 -5.51 6.89
CA LYS A 138 5.75 -5.65 5.44
C LYS A 138 4.46 -6.28 4.90
N PRO A 139 3.79 -5.66 3.91
CA PRO A 139 2.69 -6.30 3.22
C PRO A 139 3.13 -7.67 2.67
N VAL A 140 2.30 -8.70 2.83
CA VAL A 140 2.52 -9.98 2.15
C VAL A 140 1.57 -10.04 0.97
N TYR A 141 2.09 -9.78 -0.23
CA TYR A 141 1.33 -9.87 -1.48
C TYR A 141 1.06 -11.34 -1.83
N ARG A 142 -0.22 -11.69 -1.99
CA ARG A 142 -0.67 -13.07 -2.20
C ARG A 142 -0.89 -13.36 -3.68
N CYS A 143 -1.67 -12.51 -4.33
CA CYS A 143 -1.96 -12.64 -5.75
C CYS A 143 -2.35 -11.30 -6.38
N ALA A 144 -2.39 -11.27 -7.71
CA ALA A 144 -2.92 -10.16 -8.48
C ALA A 144 -3.88 -10.62 -9.58
N TYR A 145 -4.79 -9.72 -9.93
CA TYR A 145 -5.72 -9.82 -11.04
C TYR A 145 -5.55 -8.58 -11.93
N PRO A 146 -5.52 -8.74 -13.26
CA PRO A 146 -5.44 -7.61 -14.17
C PRO A 146 -6.69 -6.72 -14.12
N PHE A 147 -7.83 -7.23 -13.64
CA PHE A 147 -9.11 -6.55 -13.45
C PHE A 147 -9.75 -6.97 -12.10
N ASP A 148 -11.06 -6.72 -11.90
CA ASP A 148 -11.80 -7.19 -10.71
C ASP A 148 -11.67 -8.72 -10.59
N GLY A 149 -11.10 -9.19 -9.48
CA GLY A 149 -10.96 -10.61 -9.19
C GLY A 149 -12.24 -11.24 -8.65
N GLU A 150 -13.28 -10.44 -8.41
CA GLU A 150 -14.48 -10.80 -7.66
C GLU A 150 -14.12 -11.40 -6.30
N THR A 151 -13.20 -10.76 -5.58
CA THR A 151 -12.72 -11.34 -4.33
C THR A 151 -13.60 -11.01 -3.12
N GLY A 152 -14.58 -10.10 -3.22
CA GLY A 152 -15.40 -9.57 -2.10
C GLY A 152 -16.35 -10.53 -1.37
N GLY A 153 -16.12 -11.85 -1.43
CA GLY A 153 -16.88 -12.86 -0.70
C GLY A 153 -16.75 -12.76 0.82
N THR A 154 -17.85 -12.97 1.55
CA THR A 154 -17.92 -12.99 3.03
C THR A 154 -17.66 -14.42 3.52
N PHE A 155 -16.62 -14.61 4.33
CA PHE A 155 -16.07 -15.90 4.77
C PHE A 155 -17.03 -16.85 5.52
N ASP A 156 -18.28 -16.47 5.79
CA ASP A 156 -19.21 -17.20 6.65
C ASP A 156 -20.34 -17.94 5.91
N VAL A 157 -20.43 -17.88 4.57
CA VAL A 157 -21.46 -18.63 3.82
C VAL A 157 -20.90 -19.23 2.53
N PRO A 158 -20.37 -20.47 2.55
CA PRO A 158 -19.77 -21.14 1.38
C PRO A 158 -20.71 -21.31 0.16
N GLU A 159 -22.01 -21.13 0.34
CA GLU A 159 -23.04 -21.24 -0.71
C GLU A 159 -23.37 -19.91 -1.40
N ILE A 160 -22.79 -18.77 -0.99
CA ILE A 160 -22.97 -17.51 -1.72
C ILE A 160 -21.95 -17.46 -2.87
N THR A 161 -22.47 -17.22 -4.06
CA THR A 161 -21.87 -17.40 -5.39
C THR A 161 -20.69 -16.45 -5.71
N GLY A 162 -19.80 -16.12 -4.77
CA GLY A 162 -18.69 -15.18 -4.98
C GLY A 162 -17.42 -15.52 -4.18
N ASP A 163 -17.47 -16.51 -3.29
CA ASP A 163 -16.31 -16.84 -2.46
C ASP A 163 -15.21 -17.53 -3.26
N ARG A 164 -13.99 -17.01 -3.07
CA ARG A 164 -12.76 -17.60 -3.58
C ARG A 164 -11.99 -18.28 -2.46
N SER A 165 -11.54 -19.51 -2.74
CA SER A 165 -10.59 -20.21 -1.88
C SER A 165 -9.24 -19.47 -1.77
N ASP A 166 -8.35 -19.97 -0.91
CA ASP A 166 -7.01 -19.38 -0.69
C ASP A 166 -7.05 -17.86 -0.47
N HIS A 167 -7.93 -17.39 0.42
CA HIS A 167 -8.00 -15.98 0.83
C HIS A 167 -8.17 -15.02 -0.36
N GLY A 168 -9.06 -15.37 -1.30
CA GLY A 168 -9.27 -14.55 -2.49
C GLY A 168 -8.31 -14.83 -3.66
N CYS A 169 -7.37 -15.78 -3.54
CA CYS A 169 -6.38 -16.10 -4.57
C CYS A 169 -6.57 -17.48 -5.23
N GLY A 170 -7.55 -18.25 -4.76
CA GLY A 170 -7.88 -19.56 -5.27
C GLY A 170 -9.14 -19.53 -6.13
N GLU A 171 -9.56 -20.72 -6.55
CA GLU A 171 -10.77 -20.94 -7.34
C GLU A 171 -12.01 -20.31 -6.66
N ARG A 172 -12.83 -19.62 -7.45
CA ARG A 172 -14.20 -19.20 -7.10
C ARG A 172 -15.09 -20.43 -7.08
N PHE A 173 -15.91 -20.57 -6.04
CA PHE A 173 -16.80 -21.72 -5.89
C PHE A 173 -17.61 -22.02 -7.17
N GLY A 174 -17.47 -23.24 -7.68
CA GLY A 174 -18.18 -23.71 -8.87
C GLY A 174 -17.59 -23.28 -10.21
N ASP A 175 -16.44 -22.59 -10.22
CA ASP A 175 -15.78 -22.10 -11.43
C ASP A 175 -14.27 -22.44 -11.45
N PRO A 176 -13.90 -23.68 -11.86
CA PRO A 176 -12.51 -24.14 -11.91
C PRO A 176 -11.62 -23.34 -12.86
N ASP A 177 -12.21 -22.60 -13.80
CA ASP A 177 -11.48 -21.72 -14.71
C ASP A 177 -10.97 -20.45 -14.02
N THR A 178 -11.21 -20.28 -12.72
CA THR A 178 -10.74 -19.15 -11.91
C THR A 178 -9.66 -19.53 -10.89
N ALA A 179 -9.19 -20.78 -10.92
CA ALA A 179 -8.05 -21.24 -10.12
C ALA A 179 -6.78 -20.41 -10.41
N LYS A 180 -5.66 -20.73 -9.76
CA LYS A 180 -4.40 -20.03 -10.02
C LYS A 180 -4.00 -20.15 -11.50
N CYS A 181 -3.57 -19.06 -12.13
CA CYS A 181 -3.26 -19.04 -13.57
C CYS A 181 -2.27 -20.13 -13.96
N ARG A 182 -1.23 -20.36 -13.14
CA ARG A 182 -0.23 -21.41 -13.39
C ARG A 182 -0.83 -22.82 -13.41
N SER A 183 -1.81 -23.13 -12.55
CA SER A 183 -2.47 -24.45 -12.57
C SER A 183 -3.34 -24.66 -13.80
N LEU A 184 -3.76 -23.58 -14.47
CA LEU A 184 -4.49 -23.62 -15.73
C LEU A 184 -3.55 -23.56 -16.96
N GLY A 185 -2.23 -23.56 -16.76
CA GLY A 185 -1.24 -23.45 -17.84
C GLY A 185 -1.10 -22.02 -18.40
N ILE A 186 -1.62 -21.01 -17.70
CA ILE A 186 -1.58 -19.60 -18.10
C ILE A 186 -0.39 -18.93 -17.43
N THR A 187 0.57 -18.54 -18.26
CA THR A 187 1.88 -17.97 -17.89
C THR A 187 2.29 -16.83 -18.81
N SER A 188 1.40 -16.37 -19.70
CA SER A 188 1.65 -15.24 -20.59
C SER A 188 0.40 -14.36 -20.76
N VAL A 189 0.63 -13.15 -21.29
CA VAL A 189 -0.42 -12.19 -21.63
C VAL A 189 -1.38 -12.76 -22.67
N GLU A 190 -0.84 -13.42 -23.69
CA GLU A 190 -1.60 -14.02 -24.80
C GLU A 190 -2.48 -15.16 -24.29
N GLN A 191 -1.94 -16.04 -23.44
CA GLN A 191 -2.70 -17.16 -22.89
C GLN A 191 -3.88 -16.68 -22.04
N TRP A 192 -3.67 -15.64 -21.22
CA TRP A 192 -4.77 -15.06 -20.45
C TRP A 192 -5.79 -14.39 -21.37
N TRP A 193 -5.32 -13.61 -22.35
CA TRP A 193 -6.17 -12.92 -23.31
C TRP A 193 -7.05 -13.89 -24.09
N ASP A 194 -6.48 -14.95 -24.65
CA ASP A 194 -7.22 -15.92 -25.45
C ASP A 194 -8.34 -16.60 -24.65
N LYS A 195 -8.15 -16.76 -23.32
CA LYS A 195 -9.15 -17.36 -22.43
C LYS A 195 -10.22 -16.36 -21.96
N TYR A 196 -9.86 -15.14 -21.58
CA TYR A 196 -10.76 -14.22 -20.86
C TYR A 196 -11.15 -12.95 -21.62
N LYS A 197 -10.62 -12.68 -22.83
CA LYS A 197 -10.88 -11.43 -23.58
C LYS A 197 -12.36 -11.11 -23.82
N ASP A 198 -13.21 -12.13 -23.88
CA ASP A 198 -14.64 -11.94 -24.19
C ASP A 198 -15.42 -11.43 -22.96
N ASP A 199 -14.87 -11.60 -21.75
CA ASP A 199 -15.40 -11.03 -20.51
C ASP A 199 -14.28 -10.69 -19.52
N VAL A 200 -13.51 -9.64 -19.83
CA VAL A 200 -12.41 -9.18 -18.95
C VAL A 200 -12.89 -8.61 -17.61
N ALA A 201 -14.20 -8.35 -17.50
CA ALA A 201 -14.83 -7.82 -16.31
C ALA A 201 -15.38 -8.92 -15.39
N GLY A 202 -15.46 -10.14 -15.91
CA GLY A 202 -15.83 -11.32 -15.14
C GLY A 202 -14.63 -11.98 -14.44
N PRO A 203 -14.89 -13.12 -13.79
CA PRO A 203 -13.88 -13.86 -13.05
C PRO A 203 -12.75 -14.33 -13.95
N SER A 204 -11.52 -14.18 -13.48
CA SER A 204 -10.34 -14.71 -14.17
C SER A 204 -9.42 -15.46 -13.21
N CYS A 205 -8.41 -16.13 -13.73
CA CYS A 205 -7.44 -16.81 -12.87
C CYS A 205 -6.61 -15.81 -12.04
N ALA A 206 -6.14 -16.25 -10.87
CA ALA A 206 -5.27 -15.47 -9.99
C ALA A 206 -3.79 -15.66 -10.34
N PHE A 207 -3.04 -14.57 -10.44
CA PHE A 207 -1.59 -14.61 -10.60
C PHE A 207 -0.90 -14.66 -9.23
N ASP A 208 -0.21 -15.75 -8.92
CA ASP A 208 0.42 -16.00 -7.60
C ASP A 208 1.68 -15.13 -7.41
N LEU A 209 1.69 -14.30 -6.37
CA LEU A 209 2.79 -13.40 -6.03
C LEU A 209 3.68 -13.93 -4.90
N THR A 210 3.39 -15.11 -4.36
CA THR A 210 4.16 -15.71 -3.24
C THR A 210 5.43 -16.45 -3.68
N GLN A 211 5.66 -16.50 -5.00
CA GLN A 211 6.73 -17.28 -5.61
C GLN A 211 7.90 -16.40 -6.05
N SER A 212 9.06 -17.00 -6.26
CA SER A 212 10.29 -16.28 -6.66
C SER A 212 10.19 -15.56 -8.01
N ASP A 213 9.17 -15.86 -8.82
CA ASP A 213 8.91 -15.20 -10.10
C ASP A 213 7.80 -14.14 -10.03
N ALA A 214 7.46 -13.67 -8.82
CA ALA A 214 6.44 -12.64 -8.58
C ALA A 214 6.59 -11.42 -9.50
N LYS A 215 7.82 -10.99 -9.80
CA LYS A 215 8.08 -9.89 -10.73
C LYS A 215 7.54 -10.19 -12.13
N GLN A 216 7.93 -11.33 -12.71
CA GLN A 216 7.49 -11.75 -14.04
C GLN A 216 5.97 -11.92 -14.08
N VAL A 217 5.41 -12.54 -13.05
CA VAL A 217 3.99 -12.80 -12.91
C VAL A 217 3.20 -11.49 -12.81
N PHE A 218 3.68 -10.51 -12.04
CA PHE A 218 3.05 -9.20 -11.97
C PHE A 218 3.17 -8.42 -13.28
N ASP A 219 4.32 -8.49 -13.96
CA ASP A 219 4.51 -7.88 -15.29
C ASP A 219 3.50 -8.41 -16.33
N ILE A 220 3.09 -9.69 -16.23
CA ILE A 220 2.01 -10.26 -17.07
C ILE A 220 0.67 -9.55 -16.79
N THR A 221 0.33 -9.29 -15.53
CA THR A 221 -0.93 -8.58 -15.19
C THR A 221 -1.00 -7.18 -15.82
N LEU A 222 0.13 -6.46 -15.80
CA LEU A 222 0.26 -5.15 -16.43
C LEU A 222 0.19 -5.26 -17.97
N GLY A 223 0.84 -6.28 -18.53
CA GLY A 223 0.82 -6.59 -19.96
C GLY A 223 -0.60 -6.89 -20.47
N ILE A 224 -1.41 -7.61 -19.71
CA ILE A 224 -2.82 -7.88 -20.02
C ILE A 224 -3.62 -6.58 -20.11
N ARG A 225 -3.45 -5.67 -19.14
CA ARG A 225 -4.13 -4.37 -19.15
C ARG A 225 -3.75 -3.54 -20.37
N LYS A 226 -2.46 -3.49 -20.70
CA LYS A 226 -1.95 -2.81 -21.91
C LYS A 226 -2.50 -3.45 -23.19
N LYS A 227 -2.56 -4.77 -23.25
CA LYS A 227 -3.15 -5.49 -24.39
C LYS A 227 -4.62 -5.15 -24.54
N TYR A 228 -5.40 -5.17 -23.44
CA TYR A 228 -6.80 -4.78 -23.46
C TYR A 228 -7.00 -3.40 -24.06
N GLN A 229 -6.29 -2.39 -23.55
CA GLN A 229 -6.33 -1.03 -24.08
C GLN A 229 -6.02 -0.97 -25.58
N THR A 230 -5.00 -1.72 -26.02
CA THR A 230 -4.58 -1.75 -27.43
C THR A 230 -5.63 -2.39 -28.34
N GLU A 231 -6.24 -3.50 -27.90
CA GLU A 231 -7.17 -4.30 -28.71
C GLU A 231 -8.58 -3.69 -28.76
N THR A 232 -9.02 -3.03 -27.69
CA THR A 232 -10.38 -2.47 -27.60
C THR A 232 -10.44 -0.96 -27.84
N GLY A 233 -9.32 -0.26 -27.74
CA GLY A 233 -9.28 1.20 -27.70
C GLY A 233 -9.93 1.79 -26.45
N THR A 234 -10.16 0.98 -25.39
CA THR A 234 -10.74 1.46 -24.13
C THR A 234 -9.78 2.47 -23.49
N PRO A 235 -10.22 3.71 -23.20
CA PRO A 235 -9.39 4.67 -22.51
C PRO A 235 -9.16 4.24 -21.05
N ASP A 236 -8.05 4.68 -20.45
CA ASP A 236 -7.69 4.35 -19.06
C ASP A 236 -8.82 4.64 -18.07
N ASN A 237 -9.57 5.72 -18.32
CA ASN A 237 -10.70 6.16 -17.49
C ASN A 237 -11.98 5.32 -17.60
N ALA A 238 -11.96 4.29 -18.44
CA ALA A 238 -13.04 3.31 -18.57
C ALA A 238 -12.60 1.89 -18.19
N MET A 239 -11.33 1.69 -17.84
CA MET A 239 -10.83 0.39 -17.39
C MET A 239 -11.20 0.14 -15.93
N MET A 240 -11.85 -0.99 -15.66
CA MET A 240 -12.14 -1.39 -14.28
C MET A 240 -10.87 -1.53 -13.45
N TRP A 241 -11.04 -1.49 -12.12
CA TRP A 241 -9.92 -1.59 -11.21
C TRP A 241 -9.14 -2.89 -11.44
N ASN A 242 -7.83 -2.83 -11.32
CA ASN A 242 -7.05 -4.04 -11.04
C ASN A 242 -7.13 -4.34 -9.54
N GLU A 243 -6.81 -5.57 -9.18
CA GLU A 243 -6.90 -6.03 -7.81
C GLU A 243 -5.64 -6.80 -7.41
N VAL A 244 -5.01 -6.38 -6.32
CA VAL A 244 -3.87 -7.03 -5.70
C VAL A 244 -4.28 -7.40 -4.28
N ILE A 245 -4.20 -8.69 -3.98
CA ILE A 245 -4.59 -9.23 -2.69
C ILE A 245 -3.39 -9.28 -1.78
N LEU A 246 -3.51 -8.65 -0.63
CA LEU A 246 -2.57 -8.73 0.47
C LEU A 246 -3.14 -9.69 1.50
N GLN A 247 -2.26 -10.40 2.19
CA GLN A 247 -2.62 -11.00 3.47
C GLN A 247 -2.99 -9.89 4.44
N ALA A 248 -4.09 -10.07 5.17
CA ALA A 248 -4.38 -9.17 6.28
C ALA A 248 -3.29 -9.30 7.35
N TRP A 249 -3.16 -8.25 8.15
CA TRP A 249 -2.24 -8.24 9.28
C TRP A 249 -2.55 -9.44 10.21
N LYS A 250 -1.56 -9.90 10.98
CA LYS A 250 -1.79 -10.98 11.96
C LYS A 250 -1.90 -10.46 13.38
N ASP A 251 -1.38 -9.27 13.60
CA ASP A 251 -1.28 -8.64 14.90
C ASP A 251 -2.26 -7.47 14.92
N ASP A 252 -3.04 -7.35 16.00
CA ASP A 252 -3.92 -6.20 16.26
C ASP A 252 -3.08 -4.99 16.71
N THR A 253 -2.07 -4.63 15.91
CA THR A 253 -1.18 -3.49 16.14
C THR A 253 -1.25 -2.53 14.96
N PRO A 254 -2.30 -1.68 14.91
CA PRO A 254 -2.51 -0.72 13.83
C PRO A 254 -1.33 0.22 13.58
N SER A 255 -0.50 0.48 14.60
CA SER A 255 0.71 1.31 14.48
C SER A 255 1.81 0.67 13.61
N HIS A 256 1.72 -0.63 13.29
CA HIS A 256 2.64 -1.30 12.38
C HIS A 256 2.14 -1.35 10.94
N VAL A 257 0.90 -0.95 10.66
CA VAL A 257 0.38 -0.91 9.28
C VAL A 257 1.03 0.27 8.56
N PRO A 258 1.78 0.06 7.45
CA PRO A 258 2.50 1.13 6.79
C PRO A 258 1.55 1.97 5.92
N VAL A 259 0.68 2.76 6.56
CA VAL A 259 -0.20 3.72 5.90
C VAL A 259 0.57 5.01 5.58
N MET A 260 0.60 5.38 4.31
CA MET A 260 1.21 6.61 3.81
C MET A 260 0.26 7.80 3.92
N ALA A 261 -0.98 7.62 3.46
CA ALA A 261 -1.98 8.67 3.41
C ALA A 261 -3.38 8.08 3.48
N PHE A 262 -4.32 8.87 3.98
CA PHE A 262 -5.72 8.72 3.61
C PHE A 262 -5.98 9.56 2.37
N PHE A 263 -6.93 9.15 1.53
CA PHE A 263 -7.25 9.90 0.32
C PHE A 263 -8.74 10.20 0.18
N ILE A 264 -9.01 11.26 -0.56
CA ILE A 264 -10.31 11.57 -1.14
C ILE A 264 -10.12 11.96 -2.61
N LEU A 265 -11.08 11.62 -3.46
CA LEU A 265 -11.15 12.17 -4.81
C LEU A 265 -11.79 13.56 -4.77
N ASP A 266 -11.31 14.47 -5.63
CA ASP A 266 -12.03 15.73 -5.85
C ASP A 266 -13.43 15.49 -6.47
N SER A 267 -14.28 16.52 -6.46
CA SER A 267 -15.67 16.40 -6.91
C SER A 267 -15.80 15.86 -8.33
N ASP A 268 -14.91 16.29 -9.22
CA ASP A 268 -14.95 15.93 -10.64
C ASP A 268 -14.51 14.48 -10.85
N SER A 269 -13.42 14.07 -10.20
CA SER A 269 -12.91 12.69 -10.22
C SER A 269 -13.90 11.73 -9.56
N ALA A 270 -14.47 12.10 -8.42
CA ALA A 270 -15.52 11.34 -7.75
C ALA A 270 -16.77 11.19 -8.62
N SER A 271 -17.19 12.26 -9.30
CA SER A 271 -18.35 12.22 -10.21
C SER A 271 -18.10 11.32 -11.41
N LYS A 272 -16.91 11.36 -12.00
CA LYS A 272 -16.51 10.45 -13.09
C LYS A 272 -16.51 9.00 -12.63
N LEU A 273 -15.92 8.72 -11.47
CA LEU A 273 -15.92 7.37 -10.90
C LEU A 273 -17.36 6.90 -10.66
N ASN A 274 -18.19 7.72 -10.02
CA ASN A 274 -19.60 7.40 -9.75
C ASN A 274 -20.45 7.23 -11.02
N ALA A 275 -20.13 7.90 -12.13
CA ALA A 275 -20.81 7.67 -13.39
C ALA A 275 -20.53 6.27 -13.97
N VAL A 276 -19.33 5.72 -13.70
CA VAL A 276 -18.98 4.34 -14.05
C VAL A 276 -19.56 3.36 -13.04
N MET A 277 -19.35 3.60 -11.74
CA MET A 277 -19.79 2.74 -10.64
C MET A 277 -21.31 2.72 -10.43
N GLY A 278 -22.02 3.80 -10.76
CA GLY A 278 -23.48 3.90 -10.66
C GLY A 278 -24.18 2.94 -11.62
N LYS A 279 -23.55 2.59 -12.74
CA LYS A 279 -24.01 1.48 -13.60
C LYS A 279 -23.86 0.11 -12.92
N GLN A 280 -22.95 -0.01 -11.95
CA GLN A 280 -22.63 -1.20 -11.17
C GLN A 280 -23.33 -1.26 -9.79
N LYS A 281 -24.20 -0.30 -9.44
CA LYS A 281 -24.99 -0.24 -8.18
C LYS A 281 -24.19 -0.30 -6.86
N ARG A 282 -22.93 0.15 -6.80
CA ARG A 282 -22.09 0.09 -5.58
C ARG A 282 -22.08 1.39 -4.76
N ALA A 283 -23.18 1.70 -4.05
CA ALA A 283 -23.33 2.95 -3.29
C ALA A 283 -22.48 3.04 -2.00
N PHE A 284 -22.02 1.91 -1.47
CA PHE A 284 -21.25 1.81 -0.21
C PHE A 284 -19.78 2.23 -0.32
N LEU A 285 -19.32 2.59 -1.53
CA LEU A 285 -17.92 2.92 -1.85
C LEU A 285 -17.66 4.44 -1.95
N SER A 286 -18.66 5.25 -1.63
CA SER A 286 -18.54 6.70 -1.53
C SER A 286 -18.15 7.11 -0.12
N ALA A 287 -16.90 7.51 0.07
CA ALA A 287 -16.44 8.13 1.31
C ALA A 287 -16.62 9.65 1.22
N SER A 288 -17.34 10.23 2.18
CA SER A 288 -17.41 11.68 2.32
C SER A 288 -16.12 12.23 2.97
N PRO A 289 -15.79 13.53 2.79
CA PRO A 289 -14.68 14.15 3.51
C PRO A 289 -14.78 13.98 5.04
N GLU A 290 -15.98 14.01 5.61
CA GLU A 290 -16.23 13.78 7.04
C GLU A 290 -15.88 12.35 7.45
N THR A 291 -16.20 11.37 6.60
CA THR A 291 -15.86 9.96 6.84
C THR A 291 -14.35 9.78 6.92
N VAL A 292 -13.62 10.36 5.97
CA VAL A 292 -12.14 10.24 5.94
C VAL A 292 -11.49 10.98 7.11
N ARG A 293 -12.00 12.15 7.51
CA ARG A 293 -11.56 12.83 8.75
C ARG A 293 -11.81 11.98 9.99
N THR A 294 -12.97 11.33 10.08
CA THR A 294 -13.29 10.44 11.20
C THR A 294 -12.32 9.26 11.26
N VAL A 295 -11.97 8.66 10.12
CA VAL A 295 -10.94 7.61 10.04
C VAL A 295 -9.59 8.14 10.51
N GLN A 296 -9.19 9.33 10.04
CA GLN A 296 -7.93 9.96 10.43
C GLN A 296 -7.84 10.18 11.94
N GLU A 297 -8.89 10.70 12.56
CA GLU A 297 -8.98 10.90 14.01
C GLU A 297 -8.86 9.58 14.76
N LYS A 298 -9.67 8.59 14.41
CA LYS A 298 -9.67 7.29 15.08
C LYS A 298 -8.31 6.59 14.95
N TYR A 299 -7.69 6.65 13.78
CA TYR A 299 -6.36 6.07 13.56
C TYR A 299 -5.31 6.79 14.43
N TYR A 300 -5.33 8.12 14.48
CA TYR A 300 -4.42 8.89 15.32
C TYR A 300 -4.66 8.63 16.82
N GLU A 301 -5.92 8.53 17.27
CA GLU A 301 -6.25 8.22 18.66
C GLU A 301 -5.67 6.88 19.09
N LEU A 302 -5.73 5.90 18.19
CA LEU A 302 -5.27 4.53 18.40
C LEU A 302 -3.76 4.37 18.35
N THR A 303 -3.09 5.03 17.40
CA THR A 303 -1.66 4.79 17.11
C THR A 303 -0.75 5.92 17.59
N LYS A 304 -1.32 7.10 17.81
CA LYS A 304 -0.60 8.39 17.96
C LYS A 304 0.23 8.80 16.73
N ILE A 305 0.06 8.11 15.59
CA ILE A 305 0.76 8.39 14.34
C ILE A 305 -0.15 9.22 13.44
N PHE A 306 0.35 10.36 12.96
CA PHE A 306 -0.35 11.19 12.00
C PHE A 306 -0.17 10.68 10.57
N VAL A 307 -1.30 10.40 9.93
CA VAL A 307 -1.40 10.07 8.50
C VAL A 307 -2.20 11.18 7.83
N PRO A 308 -1.64 11.90 6.83
CA PRO A 308 -2.32 13.02 6.19
C PRO A 308 -3.46 12.54 5.28
N ILE A 309 -4.50 13.37 5.16
CA ILE A 309 -5.50 13.27 4.10
C ILE A 309 -4.95 14.00 2.87
N ILE A 310 -4.93 13.31 1.73
CA ILE A 310 -4.45 13.81 0.45
C ILE A 310 -5.59 13.77 -0.57
N THR A 311 -5.86 14.91 -1.20
CA THR A 311 -6.83 14.99 -2.28
C THR A 311 -6.18 14.55 -3.59
N ILE A 312 -6.83 13.60 -4.26
CA ILE A 312 -6.46 13.13 -5.60
C ILE A 312 -7.37 13.82 -6.62
N SER A 313 -6.77 14.63 -7.48
CA SER A 313 -7.46 15.41 -8.51
C SER A 313 -7.10 14.94 -9.91
N GLY A 314 -7.97 15.23 -10.89
CA GLY A 314 -7.72 14.90 -12.29
C GLY A 314 -7.70 13.39 -12.59
N TRP A 315 -8.22 12.56 -11.68
CA TRP A 315 -8.20 11.11 -11.81
C TRP A 315 -9.17 10.62 -12.91
N PRO A 316 -8.81 9.56 -13.65
CA PRO A 316 -7.53 8.84 -13.66
C PRO A 316 -6.49 9.41 -14.64
N ASP A 317 -6.85 10.41 -15.43
CA ASP A 317 -6.04 10.84 -16.57
C ASP A 317 -4.78 11.62 -16.18
N ASN A 318 -4.89 12.59 -15.26
CA ASN A 318 -3.80 13.49 -14.86
C ASN A 318 -3.78 13.64 -13.33
N ALA A 319 -3.62 12.51 -12.65
CA ALA A 319 -3.62 12.44 -11.19
C ALA A 319 -2.65 13.46 -10.57
N THR A 320 -3.15 14.31 -9.69
CA THR A 320 -2.35 15.18 -8.82
C THR A 320 -2.68 14.90 -7.36
N PHE A 321 -1.68 15.04 -6.49
CA PHE A 321 -1.79 14.73 -5.06
C PHE A 321 -1.56 16.01 -4.26
N THR A 322 -2.59 16.47 -3.56
CA THR A 322 -2.56 17.77 -2.86
C THR A 322 -2.85 17.60 -1.38
N TYR A 323 -2.02 18.22 -0.55
CA TYR A 323 -2.29 18.38 0.88
C TYR A 323 -2.92 19.74 1.16
N THR A 324 -4.10 19.75 1.80
CA THR A 324 -4.74 20.97 2.26
C THR A 324 -4.93 20.92 3.78
N PRO A 325 -4.43 21.92 4.56
CA PRO A 325 -4.60 21.94 6.01
C PRO A 325 -6.05 21.89 6.48
N SER A 326 -6.98 22.52 5.75
CA SER A 326 -8.42 22.54 6.10
C SER A 326 -9.17 21.24 5.78
N GLU A 327 -8.53 20.31 5.06
CA GLU A 327 -9.10 18.98 4.81
C GLU A 327 -8.79 18.01 5.95
N GLN A 328 -7.73 18.28 6.73
CA GLN A 328 -7.37 17.48 7.89
C GLN A 328 -8.39 17.63 9.01
N SER A 329 -8.43 16.66 9.92
CA SER A 329 -9.15 16.81 11.17
C SER A 329 -8.58 17.98 12.00
N THR A 330 -9.50 18.77 12.57
CA THR A 330 -9.19 19.91 13.43
C THR A 330 -8.85 19.52 14.87
N SER A 331 -9.12 18.27 15.28
CA SER A 331 -8.79 17.77 16.63
C SER A 331 -7.33 17.35 16.78
N LEU A 332 -6.61 17.20 15.66
CA LEU A 332 -5.21 16.77 15.64
C LEU A 332 -4.26 17.94 15.96
N PRO A 333 -3.19 17.71 16.75
CA PRO A 333 -2.23 18.75 17.12
C PRO A 333 -1.41 19.24 15.91
N GLU A 334 -0.81 20.43 16.03
CA GLU A 334 0.08 20.97 14.99
C GLU A 334 1.42 20.23 14.92
N THR A 335 1.88 19.70 16.05
CA THR A 335 3.07 18.86 16.17
C THR A 335 2.62 17.43 16.44
N VAL A 336 3.03 16.50 15.59
CA VAL A 336 2.52 15.13 15.55
C VAL A 336 3.68 14.14 15.48
N ASN A 337 3.48 12.94 16.02
CA ASN A 337 4.36 11.82 15.71
C ASN A 337 4.00 11.29 14.32
N VAL A 338 5.00 10.99 13.51
CA VAL A 338 4.81 10.48 12.14
C VAL A 338 5.37 9.07 11.96
N LEU A 339 5.87 8.47 13.04
CA LEU A 339 6.37 7.11 13.16
C LEU A 339 5.92 6.49 14.49
N PRO A 340 5.82 5.16 14.57
CA PRO A 340 5.56 4.47 15.83
C PRO A 340 6.62 4.76 16.89
N GLU A 341 6.22 4.60 18.15
CA GLU A 341 7.08 4.67 19.34
C GLU A 341 7.90 3.41 19.57
#